data_AF-A0A914G756-F1
#
_entry.id   AF-A0A914G756-F1
#
_cell.length_a   1.000
_cell.length_b   1.000
_cell.length_c   1.000
_cell.angle_alpha   90.00
_cell.angle_beta   90.00
_cell.angle_gamma   90.00
#
_symmetry.space_group_name_H-M   'P 1'
#
loop_
_entity.id
_entity.type
_entity.pdbx_description
1 polymer ?
#
loop_
_entity_poly.entity_id
_entity_poly.type
_entity_poly.pdbx_seq_one_letter_code
_entity_poly.pdbx_strand_id
1 'polypeptide(L)'
;MSDLELIGKIITQHFFGTDALTDADFNVAKQQIDHVADTAIYSSDNQIFIDHKVIIESRWSDAPIYSTSDDQFQMDLQIPASLISLLINFFHFRTIIFPSLDDALDLFSFALKISNQQLQKVCLDGIKKKMSPTDILKVWNHSKALRKHKSITEYVTYHFPLVFDESEIVKSDFKSMPLNDAIQLLKLRKLNIQSEKDLVPFIIYYVQHNHGDKIDGDDMLKMVNAFMDCFRIQNER
;
A
#
# COMPACT_ATOMS: atom_id res chain seq x y z
N MET A 1 12.06 -15.70 14.43
CA MET A 1 11.53 -15.07 15.65
C MET A 1 10.59 -13.98 15.19
N SER A 2 9.30 -14.13 15.48
CA SER A 2 8.29 -13.15 15.05
C SER A 2 8.40 -11.87 15.88
N ASP A 3 7.97 -10.73 15.34
CA ASP A 3 8.07 -9.45 16.05
C ASP A 3 7.26 -9.46 17.38
N LEU A 4 6.18 -10.25 17.43
CA LEU A 4 5.41 -10.51 18.65
C LEU A 4 6.18 -11.29 19.72
N GLU A 5 7.02 -12.25 19.33
CA GLU A 5 7.92 -12.95 20.27
C GLU A 5 8.98 -12.00 20.83
N LEU A 6 9.45 -11.04 20.04
CA LEU A 6 10.42 -10.05 20.47
C LEU A 6 9.80 -9.04 21.45
N ILE A 7 8.58 -8.58 21.18
CA ILE A 7 7.84 -7.67 22.07
C ILE A 7 7.47 -8.37 23.37
N GLY A 8 7.01 -9.63 23.30
CA GLY A 8 6.79 -10.45 24.49
C GLY A 8 8.07 -10.61 25.32
N LYS A 9 9.22 -10.83 24.68
CA LYS A 9 10.51 -10.86 25.39
C LYS A 9 10.89 -9.52 26.02
N ILE A 10 10.64 -8.39 25.35
CA ILE A 10 10.99 -7.05 25.86
C ILE A 10 10.14 -6.67 27.07
N ILE A 11 8.82 -6.84 27.01
CA ILE A 11 7.91 -6.57 28.13
C ILE A 11 8.31 -7.45 29.31
N THR A 12 8.53 -8.74 29.06
CA THR A 12 8.78 -9.69 30.13
C THR A 12 10.19 -9.56 30.73
N GLN A 13 11.22 -9.20 29.96
CA GLN A 13 12.54 -8.84 30.51
C GLN A 13 12.48 -7.58 31.38
N HIS A 14 11.63 -6.61 31.02
CA HIS A 14 11.50 -5.36 31.78
C HIS A 14 10.76 -5.56 33.12
N PHE A 15 9.84 -6.53 33.19
CA PHE A 15 9.01 -6.78 34.37
C PHE A 15 9.43 -8.00 35.22
N PHE A 16 10.11 -9.01 34.65
CA PHE A 16 10.33 -10.31 35.30
C PHE A 16 11.78 -10.82 35.31
N GLY A 17 12.75 -10.10 34.71
CA GLY A 17 14.16 -10.47 34.76
C GLY A 17 14.63 -11.43 33.66
N THR A 18 15.93 -11.75 33.67
CA THR A 18 16.75 -12.21 32.53
C THR A 18 16.70 -13.70 32.16
N ASP A 19 15.83 -14.51 32.75
CA ASP A 19 15.81 -15.94 32.47
C ASP A 19 15.13 -16.26 31.13
N ALA A 20 15.61 -17.30 30.45
CA ALA A 20 15.12 -17.70 29.13
C ALA A 20 13.66 -18.19 29.25
N LEU A 21 12.75 -17.37 28.75
CA LEU A 21 11.31 -17.64 28.76
C LEU A 21 10.97 -18.93 28.01
N THR A 22 10.05 -19.70 28.59
CA THR A 22 9.46 -20.88 27.97
C THR A 22 8.18 -20.49 27.21
N ASP A 23 7.74 -21.33 26.28
CA ASP A 23 6.46 -21.14 25.57
C ASP A 23 5.27 -21.09 26.54
N ALA A 24 5.38 -21.71 27.71
CA ALA A 24 4.36 -21.66 28.75
C ALA A 24 4.23 -20.25 29.38
N ASP A 25 5.34 -19.57 29.62
CA ASP A 25 5.34 -18.20 30.18
C ASP A 25 4.70 -17.20 29.21
N PHE A 26 4.95 -17.38 27.90
CA PHE A 26 4.32 -16.58 26.86
C PHE A 26 2.80 -16.81 26.79
N ASN A 27 2.34 -18.05 26.94
CA ASN A 27 0.92 -18.37 26.94
C ASN A 27 0.18 -17.82 28.16
N VAL A 28 0.82 -17.79 29.34
CA VAL A 28 0.26 -17.17 30.55
C VAL A 28 0.16 -15.65 30.40
N ALA A 29 1.21 -15.00 29.89
CA ALA A 29 1.18 -13.55 29.63
C ALA A 29 0.10 -13.18 28.59
N LYS A 30 -0.03 -13.98 27.53
CA LYS A 30 -1.08 -13.82 26.52
C LYS A 30 -2.49 -13.95 27.13
N GLN A 31 -2.74 -14.98 27.94
CA GLN A 31 -4.02 -15.12 28.64
C GLN A 31 -4.33 -13.94 29.56
N GLN A 32 -3.32 -13.41 30.26
CA GLN A 32 -3.51 -12.26 31.13
C GLN A 32 -3.82 -10.97 30.36
N ILE A 33 -3.20 -10.77 29.19
CA ILE A 33 -3.51 -9.63 28.30
C ILE A 33 -4.91 -9.77 27.71
N ASP A 34 -5.28 -10.96 27.22
CA ASP A 34 -6.59 -11.25 26.65
C ASP A 34 -7.72 -11.06 27.70
N HIS A 35 -7.43 -11.27 29.00
CA HIS A 35 -8.38 -11.04 30.09
C HIS A 35 -8.73 -9.58 30.37
N VAL A 36 -7.94 -8.62 29.87
CA VAL A 36 -8.18 -7.17 30.05
C VAL A 36 -8.57 -6.48 28.75
N ALA A 37 -8.65 -7.23 27.65
CA ALA A 37 -9.06 -6.70 26.36
C ALA A 37 -10.58 -6.47 26.38
N ASP A 38 -10.98 -5.26 25.99
CA ASP A 38 -12.35 -4.77 26.13
C ASP A 38 -13.02 -4.51 24.76
N THR A 39 -12.30 -4.75 23.66
CA THR A 39 -12.76 -4.47 22.30
C THR A 39 -12.58 -5.66 21.38
N ALA A 40 -13.67 -6.08 20.71
CA ALA A 40 -13.64 -7.06 19.63
C ALA A 40 -13.64 -6.36 18.26
N ILE A 41 -12.70 -6.73 17.40
CA ILE A 41 -12.54 -6.20 16.05
C ILE A 41 -12.89 -7.31 15.04
N TYR A 42 -13.91 -7.07 14.22
CA TYR A 42 -14.41 -8.01 13.22
C TYR A 42 -13.81 -7.72 11.84
N SER A 43 -13.33 -8.78 11.20
CA SER A 43 -12.83 -8.75 9.82
C SER A 43 -13.91 -9.10 8.80
N SER A 44 -13.66 -8.77 7.53
CA SER A 44 -14.57 -9.13 6.43
C SER A 44 -14.63 -10.64 6.16
N ASP A 45 -13.61 -11.40 6.60
CA ASP A 45 -13.56 -12.86 6.56
C ASP A 45 -14.03 -13.52 7.87
N ASN A 46 -14.82 -12.80 8.68
CA ASN A 46 -15.43 -13.26 9.93
C ASN A 46 -14.44 -13.73 11.01
N GLN A 47 -13.19 -13.28 10.95
CA GLN A 47 -12.25 -13.45 12.04
C GLN A 47 -12.46 -12.34 13.09
N ILE A 48 -12.20 -12.69 14.34
CA ILE A 48 -12.35 -11.80 15.48
C ILE A 48 -10.98 -11.62 16.11
N PHE A 49 -10.60 -10.37 16.29
CA PHE A 49 -9.42 -9.95 17.03
C PHE A 49 -9.87 -9.28 18.32
N ILE A 50 -9.10 -9.42 19.39
CA ILE A 50 -9.40 -8.77 20.66
C ILE A 50 -8.25 -7.82 20.98
N ASP A 51 -8.58 -6.59 21.37
CA ASP A 51 -7.61 -5.55 21.73
C ASP A 51 -8.23 -4.59 22.76
N HIS A 52 -7.47 -3.58 23.17
CA HIS A 52 -7.90 -2.58 24.14
C HIS A 52 -8.34 -1.28 23.44
N LYS A 53 -9.53 -0.81 23.76
CA LYS A 53 -10.14 0.43 23.26
C LYS A 53 -9.19 1.60 23.38
N VAL A 54 -8.58 1.75 24.56
CA VAL A 54 -7.65 2.84 24.87
C VAL A 54 -6.44 2.87 23.93
N ILE A 55 -5.97 1.71 23.47
CA ILE A 55 -4.83 1.61 22.56
C ILE A 55 -5.26 2.04 21.16
N ILE A 56 -6.41 1.55 20.68
CA ILE A 56 -6.99 1.92 19.37
C ILE A 56 -7.25 3.43 19.32
N GLU A 57 -7.99 3.97 20.29
CA GLU A 57 -8.37 5.40 20.35
C GLU A 57 -7.15 6.32 20.46
N SER A 58 -6.06 5.85 21.07
CA SER A 58 -4.81 6.64 21.13
C SER A 58 -4.22 6.92 19.74
N ARG A 59 -4.53 6.10 18.72
CA ARG A 59 -3.95 6.15 17.37
C ARG A 59 -4.97 6.39 16.26
N TRP A 60 -6.23 6.16 16.57
CA TRP A 60 -7.36 6.43 15.71
C TRP A 60 -8.50 6.91 16.61
N SER A 61 -8.47 8.20 16.95
CA SER A 61 -9.46 8.82 17.85
C SER A 61 -10.90 8.66 17.35
N ASP A 62 -11.07 8.69 16.02
CA ASP A 62 -12.37 8.60 15.36
C ASP A 62 -12.69 7.16 14.94
N ALA A 63 -12.12 6.18 15.64
CA ALA A 63 -12.39 4.77 15.40
C ALA A 63 -13.89 4.49 15.62
N PRO A 64 -14.58 3.80 14.68
CA PRO A 64 -15.98 3.40 14.84
C PRO A 64 -16.12 2.27 15.86
N ILE A 65 -15.91 2.62 17.14
CA ILE A 65 -16.05 1.72 18.28
C ILE A 65 -17.43 1.94 18.88
N TYR A 66 -18.21 0.87 18.97
CA TYR A 66 -19.57 0.89 19.51
C TYR A 66 -19.64 0.09 20.80
N SER A 67 -20.36 0.60 21.79
CA SER A 67 -20.63 -0.13 23.04
C SER A 67 -21.71 -1.17 22.80
N THR A 68 -21.51 -2.34 23.39
CA THR A 68 -22.56 -3.37 23.55
C THR A 68 -23.16 -3.29 24.95
N SER A 69 -24.17 -4.12 25.26
CA SER A 69 -24.86 -4.15 26.55
C SER A 69 -24.01 -4.63 27.72
N ASP A 70 -22.88 -5.28 27.44
CA ASP A 70 -22.12 -6.09 28.42
C ASP A 70 -20.75 -5.45 28.74
N ASP A 71 -20.65 -4.12 28.72
CA ASP A 71 -19.40 -3.36 28.88
C ASP A 71 -18.29 -3.74 27.89
N GLN A 72 -18.64 -4.41 26.79
CA GLN A 72 -17.74 -4.76 25.69
C GLN A 72 -17.90 -3.78 24.54
N PHE A 73 -16.80 -3.44 23.90
CA PHE A 73 -16.76 -2.62 22.71
C PHE A 73 -16.58 -3.48 21.46
N GLN A 74 -17.12 -3.01 20.34
CA GLN A 74 -17.02 -3.69 19.06
C GLN A 74 -16.68 -2.72 17.93
N MET A 75 -15.91 -3.22 16.98
CA MET A 75 -15.51 -2.51 15.77
C MET A 75 -15.61 -3.45 14.58
N ASP A 76 -16.25 -3.02 13.51
CA ASP A 76 -16.29 -3.76 12.24
C ASP A 76 -15.55 -2.95 11.16
N LEU A 77 -14.44 -3.50 10.67
CA LEU A 77 -13.55 -2.79 9.75
C LEU A 77 -13.76 -3.11 8.29
N GLN A 78 -14.53 -4.16 7.96
CA GLN A 78 -14.79 -4.59 6.59
C GLN A 78 -13.49 -4.71 5.74
N ILE A 79 -12.41 -5.19 6.36
CA ILE A 79 -11.12 -5.51 5.72
C ILE A 79 -10.68 -6.92 6.11
N PRO A 80 -9.82 -7.59 5.31
CA PRO A 80 -9.33 -8.93 5.62
C PRO A 80 -8.56 -9.00 6.93
N ALA A 81 -8.62 -10.14 7.61
CA ALA A 81 -7.91 -10.45 8.84
C ALA A 81 -6.39 -10.18 8.77
N SER A 82 -5.76 -10.40 7.61
CA SER A 82 -4.35 -10.10 7.39
C SER A 82 -4.03 -8.62 7.59
N LEU A 83 -4.89 -7.72 7.08
CA LEU A 83 -4.72 -6.27 7.24
C LEU A 83 -5.06 -5.81 8.66
N ILE A 84 -6.05 -6.44 9.31
CA ILE A 84 -6.34 -6.16 10.73
C ILE A 84 -5.13 -6.49 11.61
N SER A 85 -4.46 -7.60 11.35
CA SER A 85 -3.24 -7.97 12.09
C SER A 85 -2.14 -6.89 11.97
N LEU A 86 -1.96 -6.33 10.76
CA LEU A 86 -1.01 -5.23 10.53
C LEU A 86 -1.47 -3.92 11.21
N LEU A 87 -2.77 -3.67 11.24
CA LEU A 87 -3.35 -2.50 11.88
C LEU A 87 -3.19 -2.55 13.42
N ILE A 88 -3.40 -3.72 14.03
CA ILE A 88 -3.13 -3.95 15.46
C ILE A 88 -1.65 -3.67 15.77
N ASN A 89 -0.72 -4.19 14.96
CA ASN A 89 0.71 -3.89 15.11
C ASN A 89 0.98 -2.37 15.07
N PHE A 90 0.30 -1.63 14.20
CA PHE A 90 0.42 -0.17 14.17
C PHE A 90 -0.10 0.50 15.45
N PHE A 91 -1.24 0.05 15.98
CA PHE A 91 -1.81 0.61 17.21
C PHE A 91 -0.83 0.47 18.39
N HIS A 92 -0.28 -0.72 18.56
CA HIS A 92 0.67 -1.01 19.63
C HIS A 92 2.04 -0.35 19.39
N PHE A 93 2.64 -0.55 18.22
CA PHE A 93 4.08 -0.28 18.01
C PHE A 93 4.40 0.97 17.19
N ARG A 94 3.39 1.65 16.61
CA ARG A 94 3.58 2.75 15.62
C ARG A 94 4.27 2.31 14.32
N THR A 95 4.58 1.03 14.15
CA THR A 95 5.37 0.51 13.03
C THR A 95 4.67 -0.72 12.46
N ILE A 96 4.89 -0.96 11.16
CA ILE A 96 4.37 -2.13 10.45
C ILE A 96 5.51 -2.69 9.61
N ILE A 97 5.71 -4.00 9.72
CA ILE A 97 6.54 -4.76 8.79
C ILE A 97 5.60 -5.41 7.79
N PHE A 98 5.61 -4.90 6.56
CA PHE A 98 4.75 -5.41 5.51
C PHE A 98 5.31 -6.72 4.95
N PRO A 99 4.53 -7.81 4.93
CA PRO A 99 4.94 -9.06 4.28
C PRO A 99 5.15 -8.83 2.79
N SER A 100 4.15 -8.23 2.12
CA SER A 100 4.15 -7.95 0.69
C SER A 100 3.94 -6.45 0.38
N LEU A 101 4.15 -6.07 -0.90
CA LEU A 101 3.78 -4.75 -1.39
C LEU A 101 2.25 -4.56 -1.40
N ASP A 102 1.50 -5.63 -1.70
CA ASP A 102 0.03 -5.60 -1.74
C ASP A 102 -0.57 -5.23 -0.39
N ASP A 103 -0.07 -5.83 0.69
CA ASP A 103 -0.53 -5.48 2.04
C ASP A 103 -0.31 -3.99 2.36
N ALA A 104 0.81 -3.42 1.90
CA ALA A 104 1.13 -2.02 2.11
C ALA A 104 0.21 -1.09 1.30
N LEU A 105 -0.10 -1.49 0.08
CA LEU A 105 -1.01 -0.77 -0.82
C LEU A 105 -2.46 -0.82 -0.29
N ASP A 106 -2.96 -2.00 0.08
CA ASP A 106 -4.32 -2.17 0.58
C ASP A 106 -4.53 -1.44 1.91
N LEU A 107 -3.57 -1.54 2.83
CA LEU A 107 -3.64 -0.81 4.09
C LEU A 107 -3.51 0.71 3.88
N PHE A 108 -2.75 1.17 2.88
CA PHE A 108 -2.72 2.58 2.51
C PHE A 108 -4.09 3.07 2.01
N SER A 109 -4.78 2.29 1.18
CA SER A 109 -6.14 2.60 0.72
C SER A 109 -7.13 2.67 1.88
N PHE A 110 -7.03 1.74 2.82
CA PHE A 110 -7.82 1.79 4.05
C PHE A 110 -7.50 3.04 4.87
N ALA A 111 -6.22 3.38 5.06
CA ALA A 111 -5.77 4.56 5.78
C ALA A 111 -6.27 5.88 5.16
N LEU A 112 -6.42 5.94 3.83
CA LEU A 112 -7.08 7.05 3.14
C LEU A 112 -8.57 7.12 3.48
N LYS A 113 -9.28 5.98 3.42
CA LYS A 113 -10.72 5.89 3.73
C LYS A 113 -11.03 6.40 5.13
N ILE A 114 -10.19 6.07 6.10
CA ILE A 114 -10.36 6.48 7.51
C ILE A 114 -9.68 7.81 7.84
N SER A 115 -9.08 8.49 6.85
CA SER A 115 -8.35 9.76 7.03
C SER A 115 -7.23 9.73 8.09
N ASN A 116 -6.63 8.57 8.36
CA ASN A 116 -5.57 8.43 9.35
C ASN A 116 -4.19 8.74 8.75
N GLN A 117 -3.72 9.98 8.98
CA GLN A 117 -2.45 10.48 8.40
C GLN A 117 -1.21 9.72 8.89
N GLN A 118 -1.20 9.27 10.15
CA GLN A 118 -0.06 8.52 10.70
C GLN A 118 0.07 7.15 10.04
N LEU A 119 -1.05 6.45 9.88
CA LEU A 119 -1.08 5.17 9.18
C LEU A 119 -0.71 5.35 7.71
N GLN A 120 -1.23 6.38 7.03
CA GLN A 120 -0.85 6.70 5.64
C GLN A 120 0.67 6.87 5.49
N LYS A 121 1.33 7.55 6.44
CA LYS A 121 2.79 7.73 6.44
C LYS A 121 3.53 6.41 6.60
N VAL A 122 3.11 5.56 7.54
CA VAL A 122 3.74 4.25 7.77
C VAL A 122 3.57 3.34 6.55
N CYS A 123 2.38 3.27 5.96
CA CYS A 123 2.13 2.50 4.75
C CYS A 123 2.96 3.00 3.58
N LEU A 124 3.05 4.33 3.39
CA LEU A 124 3.87 4.92 2.35
C LEU A 124 5.36 4.56 2.50
N ASP A 125 5.89 4.58 3.71
CA ASP A 125 7.28 4.18 3.96
C ASP A 125 7.49 2.67 3.73
N GLY A 126 6.47 1.85 4.02
CA GLY A 126 6.42 0.44 3.65
C GLY A 126 6.45 0.21 2.13
N ILE A 127 5.60 0.92 1.39
CA ILE A 127 5.54 0.89 -0.09
C ILE A 127 6.92 1.21 -0.66
N LYS A 128 7.56 2.30 -0.22
CA LYS A 128 8.91 2.67 -0.72
C LYS A 128 9.97 1.60 -0.47
N LYS A 129 9.89 0.89 0.66
CA LYS A 129 10.87 -0.15 1.01
C LYS A 129 10.66 -1.45 0.24
N LYS A 130 9.41 -1.75 -0.15
CA LYS A 130 9.03 -3.01 -0.81
C LYS A 130 8.92 -2.90 -2.32
N MET A 131 8.68 -1.70 -2.85
CA MET A 131 8.53 -1.45 -4.27
C MET A 131 9.83 -1.77 -5.01
N SER A 132 9.70 -2.62 -6.02
CA SER A 132 10.74 -2.86 -7.01
C SER A 132 10.43 -2.11 -8.31
N PRO A 133 11.38 -2.02 -9.26
CA PRO A 133 11.12 -1.37 -10.53
C PRO A 133 10.00 -2.01 -11.36
N THR A 134 9.71 -3.30 -11.19
CA THR A 134 8.60 -3.97 -11.90
C THR A 134 7.23 -3.60 -11.33
N ASP A 135 7.18 -3.02 -10.13
CA ASP A 135 5.92 -2.67 -9.45
C ASP A 135 5.45 -1.23 -9.74
N ILE A 136 6.23 -0.43 -10.49
CA ILE A 136 5.95 1.01 -10.62
C ILE A 136 4.57 1.30 -11.22
N LEU A 137 4.10 0.49 -12.17
CA LEU A 137 2.77 0.65 -12.77
C LEU A 137 1.67 0.22 -11.81
N LYS A 138 1.90 -0.87 -11.07
CA LYS A 138 1.00 -1.33 -10.00
C LYS A 138 0.80 -0.24 -8.94
N VAL A 139 1.88 0.34 -8.43
CA VAL A 139 1.82 1.43 -7.44
C VAL A 139 1.17 2.68 -8.03
N TRP A 140 1.49 3.03 -9.29
CA TRP A 140 0.89 4.16 -9.99
C TRP A 140 -0.63 3.99 -10.14
N ASN A 141 -1.07 2.79 -10.51
CA ASN A 141 -2.48 2.48 -10.74
C ASN A 141 -3.29 2.37 -9.45
N HIS A 142 -2.65 1.99 -8.34
CA HIS A 142 -3.34 1.71 -7.08
C HIS A 142 -4.12 2.89 -6.50
N SER A 143 -3.53 4.10 -6.48
CA SER A 143 -4.20 5.26 -5.88
C SER A 143 -3.71 6.59 -6.43
N LYS A 144 -4.66 7.49 -6.76
CA LYS A 144 -4.38 8.89 -7.11
C LYS A 144 -3.65 9.64 -5.99
N ALA A 145 -3.81 9.25 -4.74
CA ALA A 145 -3.09 9.87 -3.62
C ALA A 145 -1.60 9.51 -3.66
N LEU A 146 -1.25 8.28 -4.04
CA LEU A 146 0.15 7.87 -4.23
C LEU A 146 0.81 8.64 -5.37
N ARG A 147 0.08 8.87 -6.48
CA ARG A 147 0.58 9.65 -7.62
C ARG A 147 0.96 11.09 -7.27
N LYS A 148 0.33 11.66 -6.23
CA LYS A 148 0.63 13.02 -5.73
C LYS A 148 1.84 13.05 -4.80
N HIS A 149 2.29 11.90 -4.32
CA HIS A 149 3.41 11.84 -3.39
C HIS A 149 4.74 11.95 -4.15
N LYS A 150 5.46 13.05 -3.92
CA LYS A 150 6.68 13.42 -4.67
C LYS A 150 7.67 12.26 -4.83
N SER A 151 7.99 11.54 -3.77
CA SER A 151 8.95 10.42 -3.83
C SER A 151 8.47 9.20 -4.61
N ILE A 152 7.15 8.94 -4.66
CA ILE A 152 6.59 7.91 -5.54
C ILE A 152 6.69 8.38 -6.98
N THR A 153 6.29 9.62 -7.26
CA THR A 153 6.41 10.21 -8.60
C THR A 153 7.86 10.19 -9.09
N GLU A 154 8.82 10.60 -8.26
CA GLU A 154 10.24 10.60 -8.60
C GLU A 154 10.76 9.18 -8.89
N TYR A 155 10.40 8.21 -8.06
CA TYR A 155 10.77 6.81 -8.29
C TYR A 155 10.19 6.27 -9.60
N VAL A 156 8.90 6.52 -9.86
CA VAL A 156 8.23 6.15 -11.12
C VAL A 156 8.93 6.82 -12.30
N THR A 157 9.23 8.12 -12.23
CA THR A 157 9.89 8.82 -13.34
C THR A 157 11.29 8.30 -13.64
N TYR A 158 12.05 7.93 -12.61
CA TYR A 158 13.41 7.43 -12.75
C TYR A 158 13.45 6.01 -13.33
N HIS A 159 12.56 5.14 -12.87
CA HIS A 159 12.47 3.75 -13.29
C HIS A 159 11.52 3.50 -14.46
N PHE A 160 10.82 4.53 -14.95
CA PHE A 160 9.93 4.41 -16.11
C PHE A 160 10.54 3.71 -17.32
N PRO A 161 11.85 3.83 -17.63
CA PRO A 161 12.45 3.09 -18.74
C PRO A 161 12.36 1.58 -18.63
N LEU A 162 12.31 1.05 -17.40
CA LEU A 162 12.19 -0.38 -17.15
C LEU A 162 10.80 -0.93 -17.48
N VAL A 163 9.83 -0.04 -17.70
CA VAL A 163 8.53 -0.38 -18.31
C VAL A 163 8.71 -0.82 -19.77
N PHE A 164 9.74 -0.33 -20.45
CA PHE A 164 10.02 -0.62 -21.85
C PHE A 164 10.92 -1.84 -22.05
N ASP A 165 11.68 -2.20 -21.02
CA ASP A 165 12.51 -3.41 -21.02
C ASP A 165 11.63 -4.66 -20.94
N GLU A 166 12.07 -5.77 -21.52
CA GLU A 166 11.27 -6.93 -22.01
C GLU A 166 10.35 -7.68 -21.02
N SER A 167 10.12 -7.18 -19.80
CA SER A 167 9.20 -7.80 -18.85
C SER A 167 7.75 -7.73 -19.35
N GLU A 168 7.26 -8.85 -19.88
CA GLU A 168 5.86 -9.04 -20.29
C GLU A 168 4.86 -8.70 -19.17
N ILE A 169 5.26 -8.82 -17.90
CA ILE A 169 4.44 -8.46 -16.74
C ILE A 169 4.15 -6.95 -16.73
N VAL A 170 5.19 -6.12 -16.91
CA VAL A 170 5.04 -4.66 -16.87
C VAL A 170 4.30 -4.15 -18.11
N LYS A 171 4.51 -4.79 -19.26
CA LYS A 171 3.71 -4.53 -20.47
C LYS A 171 2.23 -4.86 -20.28
N SER A 172 1.92 -5.94 -19.57
CA SER A 172 0.53 -6.31 -19.24
C SER A 172 -0.13 -5.28 -18.33
N ASP A 173 0.54 -4.85 -17.27
CA ASP A 173 0.02 -3.82 -16.37
C ASP A 173 -0.23 -2.50 -17.09
N PHE A 174 0.67 -2.11 -18.00
CA PHE A 174 0.44 -0.92 -18.82
C PHE A 174 -0.74 -1.07 -19.77
N LYS A 175 -0.86 -2.21 -20.46
CA LYS A 175 -1.97 -2.44 -21.41
C LYS A 175 -3.32 -2.28 -20.73
N SER A 176 -3.42 -2.69 -19.47
CA SER A 176 -4.66 -2.67 -18.68
C SER A 176 -4.97 -1.30 -18.08
N MET A 177 -4.03 -0.35 -18.16
CA MET A 177 -4.18 0.98 -17.61
C MET A 177 -5.25 1.77 -18.38
N PRO A 178 -6.18 2.47 -17.72
CA PRO A 178 -7.11 3.37 -18.39
C PRO A 178 -6.37 4.46 -19.17
N LEU A 179 -6.89 4.86 -20.34
CA LEU A 179 -6.26 5.84 -21.24
C LEU A 179 -5.86 7.14 -20.52
N ASN A 180 -6.75 7.66 -19.68
CA ASN A 180 -6.48 8.89 -18.92
C ASN A 180 -5.31 8.74 -17.94
N ASP A 181 -5.13 7.55 -17.35
CA ASP A 181 -4.04 7.28 -16.42
C ASP A 181 -2.72 7.08 -17.15
N ALA A 182 -2.75 6.44 -18.33
CA ALA A 182 -1.59 6.32 -19.21
C ALA A 182 -1.13 7.70 -19.73
N ILE A 183 -2.07 8.56 -20.14
CA ILE A 183 -1.77 9.94 -20.54
C ILE A 183 -1.17 10.73 -19.37
N GLN A 184 -1.71 10.59 -18.15
CA GLN A 184 -1.15 11.26 -16.97
C GLN A 184 0.28 10.80 -16.66
N LEU A 185 0.55 9.50 -16.82
CA LEU A 185 1.89 8.93 -16.65
C LEU A 185 2.87 9.54 -17.66
N LEU A 186 2.50 9.60 -18.94
CA LEU A 186 3.31 10.21 -20.00
C LEU A 186 3.53 11.72 -19.82
N LYS A 187 2.58 12.41 -19.17
CA LYS A 187 2.69 13.84 -18.85
C LYS A 187 3.59 14.13 -17.65
N LEU A 188 4.15 13.12 -16.99
CA LEU A 188 5.09 13.34 -15.90
C LEU A 188 6.34 14.07 -16.43
N ARG A 189 6.70 15.15 -15.74
CA ARG A 189 7.98 15.81 -15.99
C ARG A 189 9.10 14.88 -15.52
N LYS A 190 10.19 14.80 -16.30
CA LYS A 190 11.43 14.06 -15.93
C LYS A 190 11.35 12.54 -16.04
N LEU A 191 10.41 12.00 -16.82
CA LEU A 191 10.52 10.60 -17.26
C LEU A 191 11.90 10.36 -17.86
N ASN A 192 12.62 9.33 -17.39
CA ASN A 192 14.01 9.06 -17.75
C ASN A 192 14.16 8.42 -19.15
N ILE A 193 13.49 8.94 -20.17
CA ILE A 193 13.51 8.38 -21.52
C ILE A 193 14.72 8.93 -22.28
N GLN A 194 15.48 8.05 -22.94
CA GLN A 194 16.69 8.41 -23.68
C GLN A 194 16.38 8.73 -25.14
N SER A 195 15.35 8.11 -25.74
CA SER A 195 14.97 8.37 -27.13
C SER A 195 13.49 8.11 -27.44
N GLU A 196 12.99 8.68 -28.55
CA GLU A 196 11.65 8.37 -29.11
C GLU A 196 11.45 6.89 -29.39
N LYS A 197 12.53 6.17 -29.71
CA LYS A 197 12.48 4.74 -30.00
C LYS A 197 12.08 3.89 -28.79
N ASP A 198 12.21 4.42 -27.58
CA ASP A 198 11.88 3.72 -26.34
C ASP A 198 10.36 3.76 -26.07
N LEU A 199 9.68 4.81 -26.52
CA LEU A 199 8.27 5.07 -26.22
C LEU A 199 7.31 4.73 -27.36
N VAL A 200 7.72 4.90 -28.63
CA VAL A 200 6.85 4.66 -29.79
C VAL A 200 6.32 3.22 -29.86
N PRO A 201 7.14 2.16 -29.73
CA PRO A 201 6.64 0.78 -29.76
C PRO A 201 5.61 0.50 -28.67
N PHE A 202 5.73 1.17 -27.52
CA PHE A 202 4.88 0.99 -26.38
C PHE A 202 3.50 1.64 -26.54
N ILE A 203 3.44 2.82 -27.17
CA ILE A 203 2.19 3.47 -27.54
C ILE A 203 1.47 2.64 -28.60
N ILE A 204 2.22 2.17 -29.62
CA ILE A 204 1.67 1.27 -30.64
C ILE A 204 1.11 0.02 -29.96
N TYR A 205 1.86 -0.60 -29.05
CA TYR A 205 1.43 -1.77 -28.31
C TYR A 205 0.16 -1.53 -27.49
N TYR A 206 0.09 -0.41 -26.75
CA TYR A 206 -1.08 -0.03 -25.97
C TYR A 206 -2.33 0.20 -26.84
N VAL A 207 -2.16 0.90 -27.96
CA VAL A 207 -3.26 1.21 -28.89
C VAL A 207 -3.75 -0.06 -29.59
N GLN A 208 -2.84 -0.89 -30.11
CA GLN A 208 -3.18 -2.17 -30.74
C GLN A 208 -3.96 -3.07 -29.78
N HIS A 209 -3.59 -3.09 -28.50
CA HIS A 209 -4.26 -3.94 -27.53
C HIS A 209 -5.65 -3.44 -27.13
N ASN A 210 -5.81 -2.14 -26.85
CA ASN A 210 -7.07 -1.59 -26.35
C ASN A 210 -8.10 -1.32 -27.45
N HIS A 211 -7.67 -1.17 -28.70
CA HIS A 211 -8.55 -0.83 -29.81
C HIS A 211 -8.58 -1.88 -30.94
N GLY A 212 -7.74 -2.91 -30.89
CA GLY A 212 -7.65 -3.92 -31.96
C GLY A 212 -7.46 -3.28 -33.34
N ASP A 213 -8.19 -3.77 -34.36
CA ASP A 213 -8.21 -3.19 -35.71
C ASP A 213 -9.13 -1.96 -35.84
N LYS A 214 -9.88 -1.62 -34.80
CA LYS A 214 -10.80 -0.45 -34.76
C LYS A 214 -10.21 0.62 -33.86
N ILE A 215 -9.17 1.26 -34.36
CA ILE A 215 -8.60 2.46 -33.76
C ILE A 215 -9.69 3.56 -33.73
N ASP A 216 -10.10 3.97 -32.54
CA ASP A 216 -10.74 5.27 -32.38
C ASP A 216 -9.66 6.33 -32.60
N GLY A 217 -9.76 7.05 -33.73
CA GLY A 217 -8.78 8.05 -34.13
C GLY A 217 -8.59 9.16 -33.09
N ASP A 218 -9.59 9.43 -32.25
CA ASP A 218 -9.51 10.44 -31.20
C ASP A 218 -8.60 10.00 -30.04
N ASP A 219 -8.70 8.73 -29.63
CA ASP A 219 -7.88 8.18 -28.53
C ASP A 219 -6.42 7.98 -28.96
N MET A 220 -6.19 7.59 -30.22
CA MET A 220 -4.85 7.57 -30.80
C MET A 220 -4.25 8.99 -30.81
N LEU A 221 -5.00 9.99 -31.25
CA LEU A 221 -4.54 11.38 -31.30
C LEU A 221 -4.20 11.91 -29.90
N LYS A 222 -5.01 11.60 -28.87
CA LYS A 222 -4.72 11.97 -27.48
C LYS A 222 -3.42 11.34 -26.97
N MET A 223 -3.18 10.07 -27.27
CA MET A 223 -1.97 9.38 -26.83
C MET A 223 -0.72 9.91 -27.55
N VAL A 224 -0.81 10.11 -28.87
CA VAL A 224 0.27 10.70 -29.68
C VAL A 224 0.58 12.12 -29.20
N ASN A 225 -0.44 12.96 -28.94
CA ASN A 225 -0.22 14.29 -28.41
C ASN A 225 0.45 14.27 -27.03
N ALA A 226 0.04 13.36 -26.14
CA ALA A 226 0.68 13.19 -24.83
C ALA A 226 2.15 12.76 -24.96
N PHE A 227 2.47 11.94 -25.95
CA PHE A 227 3.84 11.55 -26.30
C PHE A 227 4.67 12.72 -26.82
N MET A 228 4.15 13.48 -27.79
CA MET A 228 4.86 14.64 -28.34
C MET A 228 5.10 15.68 -27.24
N ASP A 229 4.14 15.88 -26.35
CA ASP A 229 4.30 16.72 -25.16
C ASP A 229 5.37 16.18 -24.22
N CYS A 230 5.41 14.87 -23.96
CA CYS A 230 6.46 14.25 -23.16
C CYS A 230 7.85 14.56 -23.72
N PHE A 231 8.07 14.39 -25.03
CA PHE A 231 9.35 14.69 -25.67
C PHE A 231 9.72 16.17 -25.62
N ARG A 232 8.76 17.06 -25.92
CA ARG A 232 8.96 18.51 -25.83
C ARG A 232 9.40 18.91 -24.41
N ILE A 233 8.73 18.40 -23.38
CA ILE A 233 9.05 18.68 -21.97
C ILE A 233 10.46 18.21 -21.58
N GLN A 234 11.00 17.17 -22.22
CA GLN A 234 12.38 16.71 -21.98
C GLN A 234 13.42 17.57 -22.69
N ASN A 235 13.14 17.99 -23.92
CA ASN A 235 14.07 18.76 -24.77
C ASN A 235 14.14 20.27 -24.42
N GLU A 236 13.20 20.79 -23.62
CA GLU A 236 13.24 22.17 -23.09
C GLU A 236 14.13 22.32 -21.83
N ARG A 237 15.04 21.37 -21.59
CA ARG A 237 16.03 21.39 -20.50
C ARG A 237 17.45 21.48 -21.03
#